data_AF-A0A9X8YMN3-F1
#
_entry.id   AF-A0A9X8YMN3-F1
#
_cell.length_a   1.000
_cell.length_b   1.000
_cell.length_c   1.000
_cell.angle_alpha   90.00
_cell.angle_beta   90.00
_cell.angle_gamma   90.00
#
_symmetry.space_group_name_H-M   'P 1'
#
loop_
_entity.id
_entity.type
_entity.pdbx_description
1 polymer ?
#
loop_
_entity_poly.entity_id
_entity_poly.type
_entity_poly.pdbx_seq_one_letter_code
_entity_poly.pdbx_strand_id
1 'polypeptide(L)'
;VMCRNTRPDTLDAVLAKLREAGADIEVGEDWISLDMHGKRPKAVTVRTAPHPGFPTDMQAQFSLLNLVAEGTGVITETIFENRFMHVPELIRMGAHAEIESNTVICHGVEQLSGAQVMATDLR
;
A
#
# COMPACT_ATOMS: atom_id res chain seq x y z
N VAL A 1 1.69 -10.60 12.84
CA VAL A 1 3.05 -10.75 12.24
C VAL A 1 4.03 -9.92 13.04
N MET A 2 5.27 -10.38 13.24
CA MET A 2 6.33 -9.66 13.94
C MET A 2 7.54 -9.48 13.02
N CYS A 3 7.95 -8.24 12.79
CA CYS A 3 9.18 -7.88 12.08
C CYS A 3 10.25 -7.44 13.08
N ARG A 4 11.47 -7.98 12.97
CA ARG A 4 12.61 -7.69 13.87
C ARG A 4 13.75 -7.05 13.08
N ASN A 5 14.71 -6.46 13.79
CA ASN A 5 15.85 -5.73 13.21
C ASN A 5 15.37 -4.55 12.34
N THR A 6 14.38 -3.82 12.83
CA THR A 6 13.79 -2.66 12.14
C THR A 6 13.88 -1.42 13.01
N ARG A 7 13.72 -0.25 12.40
CA ARG A 7 13.71 1.05 13.08
C ARG A 7 12.33 1.70 12.93
N PRO A 8 11.41 1.50 13.90
CA PRO A 8 10.03 1.98 13.78
C PRO A 8 9.93 3.49 13.56
N ASP A 9 10.83 4.25 14.19
CA ASP A 9 10.93 5.72 14.12
C ASP A 9 11.19 6.25 12.70
N THR A 10 11.71 5.42 11.79
CA THR A 10 11.94 5.80 10.39
C THR A 10 10.73 5.54 9.49
N LEU A 11 9.69 4.89 10.01
CA LEU A 11 8.52 4.41 9.27
C LEU A 11 7.21 5.04 9.76
N ASP A 12 7.25 6.12 10.53
CA ASP A 12 6.06 6.74 11.15
C ASP A 12 4.90 6.96 10.17
N ALA A 13 5.17 7.51 8.98
CA ALA A 13 4.14 7.74 7.96
C ALA A 13 3.50 6.45 7.43
N VAL A 14 4.30 5.38 7.30
CA VAL A 14 3.84 4.06 6.85
C VAL A 14 3.01 3.40 7.95
N LEU A 15 3.51 3.40 9.19
CA LEU A 15 2.82 2.83 10.34
C LEU A 15 1.51 3.54 10.63
N ALA A 16 1.46 4.87 10.48
CA ALA A 16 0.23 5.64 10.59
C ALA A 16 -0.81 5.19 9.56
N LYS A 17 -0.41 4.94 8.30
CA LYS A 17 -1.34 4.47 7.26
C LYS A 17 -1.78 3.03 7.45
N LEU A 18 -0.92 2.15 7.97
CA LEU A 18 -1.34 0.80 8.35
C LEU A 18 -2.34 0.83 9.52
N ARG A 19 -2.15 1.71 10.51
CA ARG A 19 -3.14 1.94 11.58
C ARG A 19 -4.47 2.45 11.05
N GLU A 20 -4.46 3.42 10.11
CA GLU A 20 -5.68 3.87 9.42
C GLU A 20 -6.38 2.73 8.67
N ALA A 21 -5.61 1.82 8.07
CA ALA A 21 -6.14 0.62 7.41
C ALA A 21 -6.74 -0.40 8.40
N GLY A 22 -6.65 -0.16 9.71
CA GLY A 22 -7.24 -0.98 10.76
C GLY A 22 -6.27 -1.94 11.44
N ALA A 23 -4.97 -1.83 11.18
CA ALA A 23 -3.96 -2.65 11.82
C ALA A 23 -3.72 -2.21 13.27
N ASP A 24 -3.67 -3.19 14.17
CA ASP A 24 -3.18 -3.01 15.52
C ASP A 24 -1.66 -3.14 15.51
N ILE A 25 -0.96 -2.07 15.89
CA ILE A 25 0.50 -1.96 15.74
C ILE A 25 1.16 -1.55 17.05
N GLU A 26 1.98 -2.47 17.56
CA GLU A 26 2.91 -2.25 18.65
C GLU A 26 4.33 -2.12 18.11
N VAL A 27 5.13 -1.27 18.74
CA VAL A 27 6.52 -1.05 18.37
C VAL A 27 7.40 -1.19 19.62
N GLY A 28 8.56 -1.80 19.45
CA GLY A 28 9.62 -1.80 20.45
C GLY A 28 10.85 -1.06 19.95
N GLU A 29 12.00 -1.37 20.55
CA GLU A 29 13.28 -0.73 20.18
C GLU A 29 13.72 -1.09 18.76
N ASP A 30 13.63 -2.37 18.39
CA ASP A 30 14.13 -2.90 17.11
C ASP A 30 13.10 -3.79 16.38
N TRP A 31 11.83 -3.68 16.75
CA TRP A 31 10.76 -4.54 16.23
C TRP A 31 9.43 -3.80 16.04
N ILE A 32 8.62 -4.32 15.11
CA ILE A 32 7.24 -3.90 14.84
C ILE A 32 6.36 -5.15 14.83
N SER A 33 5.31 -5.14 15.65
CA SER A 33 4.23 -6.13 15.62
C SER A 33 3.02 -5.53 14.92
N LEU A 34 2.39 -6.31 14.04
CA LEU A 34 1.18 -5.93 13.35
C LEU A 34 0.16 -7.07 13.40
N ASP A 35 -1.05 -6.80 13.87
CA ASP A 35 -2.18 -7.72 13.81
C ASP A 35 -3.41 -7.06 13.17
N MET A 36 -4.03 -7.75 12.22
CA MET A 36 -5.30 -7.33 11.61
C MET A 36 -6.50 -7.94 12.34
N HIS A 37 -6.28 -8.84 13.30
CA HIS A 37 -7.32 -9.56 14.04
C HIS A 37 -8.27 -10.32 13.11
N GLY A 38 -7.73 -10.86 12.01
CA GLY A 38 -8.50 -11.53 10.95
C GLY A 38 -9.43 -10.61 10.13
N LYS A 39 -9.36 -9.29 10.34
CA LYS A 39 -10.17 -8.31 9.61
C LYS A 39 -9.56 -8.00 8.25
N ARG A 40 -10.45 -7.71 7.29
CA ARG A 40 -10.06 -7.12 6.02
C ARG A 40 -9.57 -5.69 6.26
N PRO A 41 -8.51 -5.23 5.58
CA PRO A 41 -8.05 -3.85 5.73
C PRO A 41 -9.08 -2.86 5.21
N LYS A 42 -9.05 -1.64 5.72
CA LYS A 42 -9.79 -0.49 5.18
C LYS A 42 -8.93 0.23 4.15
N ALA A 43 -9.54 0.66 3.06
CA ALA A 43 -8.82 1.41 2.04
C ALA A 43 -8.35 2.76 2.61
N VAL A 44 -7.16 3.19 2.21
CA VAL A 44 -6.53 4.41 2.71
C VAL A 44 -6.16 5.36 1.58
N THR A 45 -6.14 6.65 1.90
CA THR A 45 -5.64 7.68 1.01
C THR A 45 -4.19 8.02 1.36
N VAL A 46 -3.31 7.95 0.36
CA VAL A 46 -1.87 8.20 0.49
C VAL A 46 -1.46 9.28 -0.51
N ARG A 47 -0.56 10.17 -0.07
CA ARG A 47 0.15 11.09 -0.94
C ARG A 47 1.63 10.96 -0.64
N THR A 48 2.43 10.60 -1.63
CA THR A 48 3.88 10.47 -1.44
C THR A 48 4.50 11.83 -1.21
N ALA A 49 5.58 11.89 -0.42
CA ALA A 49 6.31 13.11 -0.11
C ALA A 49 7.76 12.77 0.31
N PRO A 50 8.71 13.73 0.23
CA PRO A 50 10.05 13.51 0.78
C PRO A 50 9.99 13.17 2.26
N HIS A 51 10.98 12.40 2.75
CA HIS A 51 11.09 12.04 4.17
C HIS A 51 11.03 13.29 5.07
N PRO A 52 10.22 13.29 6.16
CA PRO A 52 9.55 12.15 6.81
C PRO A 52 8.14 11.81 6.29
N GLY A 53 7.73 12.36 5.14
CA GLY A 53 6.46 12.02 4.49
C GLY A 53 6.40 10.58 3.96
N PHE A 54 5.24 10.21 3.40
CA PHE A 54 5.03 8.84 2.92
C PHE A 54 5.99 8.51 1.76
N PRO A 55 6.81 7.46 1.86
CA PRO A 55 7.83 7.17 0.87
C PRO A 55 7.20 6.62 -0.42
N THR A 56 7.62 7.17 -1.56
CA THR A 56 7.26 6.65 -2.90
C THR A 56 7.62 5.16 -3.07
N ASP A 57 8.61 4.66 -2.35
CA ASP A 57 8.97 3.25 -2.37
C ASP A 57 7.92 2.31 -1.75
N MET A 58 6.95 2.83 -0.99
CA MET A 58 5.87 2.05 -0.38
C MET A 58 4.52 2.19 -1.09
N GLN A 59 4.42 3.03 -2.12
CA GLN A 59 3.12 3.29 -2.76
C GLN A 59 2.56 2.06 -3.45
N ALA A 60 3.39 1.24 -4.13
CA ALA A 60 2.93 0.10 -4.92
C ALA A 60 2.32 -1.00 -4.03
N GLN A 61 2.94 -1.23 -2.88
CA GLN A 61 2.49 -2.16 -1.85
C GLN A 61 1.17 -1.66 -1.23
N PHE A 62 1.00 -0.34 -1.09
CA PHE A 62 -0.27 0.25 -0.63
C PHE A 62 -1.37 0.24 -1.71
N SER A 63 -1.01 0.32 -2.99
CA SER A 63 -1.97 0.11 -4.09
C SER A 63 -2.57 -1.28 -4.00
N LEU A 64 -1.72 -2.30 -3.83
CA LEU A 64 -2.17 -3.67 -3.62
C LEU A 64 -3.02 -3.82 -2.34
N LEU A 65 -2.60 -3.21 -1.22
CA LEU A 65 -3.39 -3.20 0.01
C LEU A 65 -4.79 -2.62 -0.23
N ASN A 66 -4.90 -1.48 -0.90
CA ASN A 66 -6.18 -0.84 -1.21
C ASN A 66 -7.05 -1.70 -2.13
N LEU A 67 -6.46 -2.39 -3.11
CA LEU A 67 -7.18 -3.29 -4.01
C LEU A 67 -7.81 -4.50 -3.31
N VAL A 68 -7.25 -4.93 -2.17
CA VAL A 68 -7.82 -6.02 -1.34
C VAL A 68 -8.47 -5.50 -0.04
N ALA A 69 -8.69 -4.19 0.07
CA ALA A 69 -9.32 -3.57 1.22
C ALA A 69 -10.84 -3.44 1.06
N GLU A 70 -11.52 -2.95 2.10
CA GLU A 70 -12.89 -2.46 2.06
C GLU A 70 -12.91 -0.98 1.67
N GLY A 71 -13.72 -0.64 0.67
CA GLY A 71 -13.91 0.74 0.21
C GLY A 71 -13.03 1.13 -0.98
N THR A 72 -12.87 2.44 -1.18
CA THR A 72 -12.07 3.03 -2.26
C THR A 72 -10.90 3.80 -1.64
N GLY A 73 -9.68 3.47 -2.06
CA GLY A 73 -8.46 4.15 -1.65
C GLY A 73 -7.88 4.96 -2.80
N VAL A 74 -7.12 6.01 -2.48
CA VAL A 74 -6.51 6.89 -3.49
C VAL A 74 -5.03 7.06 -3.18
N ILE A 75 -4.18 6.89 -4.17
CA ILE A 75 -2.73 7.06 -4.02
C ILE A 75 -2.28 8.12 -5.03
N THR A 76 -1.75 9.23 -4.52
CA THR A 76 -1.17 10.30 -5.32
C THR A 76 0.35 10.28 -5.21
N GLU A 77 1.02 10.04 -6.35
CA GLU A 77 2.47 10.07 -6.47
C GLU A 77 2.95 11.49 -6.81
N THR A 78 3.86 12.06 -6.02
CA THR A 78 4.40 13.41 -6.23
C THR A 78 5.91 13.47 -6.46
N ILE A 79 6.61 12.34 -6.31
CA ILE A 79 8.08 12.27 -6.40
C ILE A 79 8.53 11.85 -7.80
N PHE A 80 7.83 10.90 -8.42
CA PHE A 80 8.20 10.35 -9.73
C PHE A 80 7.01 10.34 -10.69
N GLU A 81 7.29 10.59 -11.96
CA GLU A 81 6.30 10.41 -13.02
C GLU A 81 6.16 8.91 -13.37
N ASN A 82 4.98 8.48 -13.80
CA ASN A 82 4.71 7.14 -14.36
C ASN A 82 5.01 5.94 -13.43
N ARG A 83 4.78 6.07 -12.11
CA ARG A 83 5.10 5.03 -11.10
C ARG A 83 4.02 3.94 -10.90
N PHE A 84 2.96 3.92 -11.71
CA PHE A 84 1.86 2.97 -11.61
C PHE A 84 1.91 1.82 -12.64
N MET A 85 3.11 1.47 -13.12
CA MET A 85 3.29 0.38 -14.09
C MET A 85 2.84 -1.00 -13.59
N HIS A 86 2.76 -1.20 -12.27
CA HIS A 86 2.26 -2.42 -11.64
C HIS A 86 0.73 -2.55 -11.73
N VAL A 87 -0.01 -1.45 -11.90
CA VAL A 87 -1.49 -1.44 -11.86
C VAL A 87 -2.11 -2.23 -13.01
N PRO A 88 -1.68 -2.11 -14.28
CA PRO A 88 -2.18 -2.95 -15.38
C PRO A 88 -2.01 -4.46 -15.11
N GLU A 89 -0.91 -4.88 -14.49
CA GLU A 89 -0.67 -6.28 -14.16
C GLU A 89 -1.60 -6.76 -13.04
N LEU A 90 -1.90 -5.91 -12.05
CA LEU A 90 -2.92 -6.20 -11.03
C LEU A 90 -4.33 -6.26 -11.64
N ILE A 91 -4.64 -5.44 -12.65
CA ILE A 91 -5.93 -5.52 -13.37
C ILE A 91 -6.07 -6.87 -14.08
N ARG A 92 -4.99 -7.42 -14.65
CA ARG A 92 -5.00 -8.79 -15.20
C ARG A 92 -5.29 -9.86 -14.15
N MET A 93 -5.01 -9.58 -12.88
CA MET A 93 -5.36 -10.42 -11.73
C MET A 93 -6.81 -10.17 -11.23
N GLY A 94 -7.59 -9.31 -11.89
CA GLY A 94 -8.96 -8.98 -11.50
C GLY A 94 -9.10 -7.79 -10.56
N ALA A 95 -8.04 -6.99 -10.39
CA ALA A 95 -8.14 -5.72 -9.67
C ALA A 95 -9.03 -4.71 -10.42
N HIS A 96 -9.64 -3.79 -9.68
CA HIS A 96 -10.37 -2.65 -10.23
C HIS A 96 -9.71 -1.34 -9.79
N ALA A 97 -9.06 -0.65 -10.73
CA ALA A 97 -8.41 0.62 -10.48
C ALA A 97 -8.40 1.52 -11.71
N GLU A 98 -8.37 2.83 -11.46
CA GLU A 98 -8.32 3.89 -12.47
C GLU A 98 -7.06 4.74 -12.25
N ILE A 99 -6.34 5.05 -13.32
CA ILE A 99 -5.14 5.91 -13.25
C ILE A 99 -5.50 7.26 -13.88
N GLU A 100 -5.38 8.31 -13.09
CA GLU A 100 -5.55 9.71 -13.50
C GLU A 100 -4.24 10.47 -13.28
N SER A 101 -3.44 10.62 -14.34
CA SER A 101 -2.15 11.29 -14.29
C SER A 101 -1.20 10.64 -13.25
N ASN A 102 -0.96 11.32 -12.13
CA ASN A 102 -0.13 10.87 -11.03
C ASN A 102 -0.95 10.33 -9.85
N THR A 103 -2.23 10.02 -10.05
CA THR A 103 -3.10 9.44 -9.04
C THR A 103 -3.65 8.10 -9.51
N VAL A 104 -3.70 7.10 -8.62
CA VAL A 104 -4.45 5.87 -8.83
C VAL A 104 -5.60 5.80 -7.82
N ILE A 105 -6.79 5.48 -8.32
CA ILE A 105 -7.99 5.22 -7.54
C ILE A 105 -8.15 3.70 -7.51
N CYS A 106 -8.10 3.11 -6.33
CA CYS A 106 -8.18 1.67 -6.11
C CYS A 106 -9.52 1.32 -5.49
N HIS A 107 -10.30 0.49 -6.18
CA HIS A 107 -11.56 -0.04 -5.65
C HIS A 107 -11.31 -1.43 -5.09
N GLY A 108 -11.61 -1.63 -3.80
CA GLY A 108 -11.46 -2.92 -3.14
C GLY A 108 -12.28 -4.00 -3.85
N VAL A 109 -11.65 -5.12 -4.21
CA VAL A 109 -12.29 -6.31 -4.81
C VAL A 109 -12.22 -7.48 -3.85
N GLU A 110 -13.24 -8.33 -3.82
CA GLU A 110 -13.35 -9.45 -2.87
C GLU A 110 -12.06 -10.30 -2.82
N GLN A 111 -11.55 -10.65 -4.00
CA GLN A 111 -10.32 -11.41 -4.16
C GLN A 111 -9.65 -11.09 -5.50
N LEU A 112 -8.33 -11.29 -5.55
CA LEU A 112 -7.57 -11.35 -6.80
C LEU A 112 -7.44 -12.80 -7.26
N SER A 113 -7.27 -12.99 -8.56
CA SER A 113 -7.04 -14.28 -9.20
C SER A 113 -5.63 -14.35 -9.78
N GLY A 114 -5.08 -15.56 -9.86
CA GLY A 114 -3.76 -15.77 -10.44
C GLY A 114 -3.74 -15.45 -11.94
N ALA A 115 -2.74 -14.69 -12.38
CA ALA A 115 -2.49 -14.40 -13.78
C ALA A 115 -0.98 -14.42 -14.06
N GLN A 116 -0.60 -14.66 -15.32
CA GLN A 116 0.78 -14.44 -15.74
C GLN A 116 1.04 -12.93 -15.78
N VAL A 117 1.98 -12.47 -14.95
CA VAL A 117 2.32 -11.04 -14.84
C VAL A 117 3.79 -10.77 -15.15
N MET A 118 4.12 -9.52 -15.45
CA MET A 118 5.49 -9.04 -15.68
C MET A 118 5.89 -8.02 -14.62
N ALA A 119 7.03 -8.24 -13.95
CA ALA A 119 7.59 -7.24 -13.06
C ALA A 119 8.28 -6.13 -13.87
N THR A 120 7.85 -4.88 -13.68
CA THR A 120 8.39 -3.72 -14.39
C THR A 120 9.51 -3.01 -13.64
N ASP A 121 9.48 -3.07 -12.31
CA ASP A 121 10.52 -2.52 -11.44
C ASP A 121 10.62 -3.30 -10.10
N LEU A 122 11.40 -2.78 -9.15
CA LEU A 122 11.70 -3.43 -7.87
C LEU A 122 10.54 -3.38 -6.85
N ARG A 123 9.68 -2.36 -6.90
CA ARG A 123 8.68 -2.08 -5.86
C ARG A 123 7.36 -2.79 -6.10
#